data_AF-A0A9D6IUU2-F1
#
_entry.id   AF-A0A9D6IUU2-F1
#
_cell.length_a   1.000
_cell.length_b   1.000
_cell.length_c   1.000
_cell.angle_alpha   90.00
_cell.angle_beta   90.00
_cell.angle_gamma   90.00
#
_symmetry.space_group_name_H-M   'P 1'
#
loop_
_entity.id
_entity.type
_entity.pdbx_description
1 polymer ?
#
loop_
_entity_poly.entity_id
_entity_poly.type
_entity_poly.pdbx_seq_one_letter_code
_entity_poly.pdbx_strand_id
1 'polypeptide(L)'
;MIRAAIVHALAGLPLAQALAAAPVVEVPAGVFRMGSDSGPEDERPAYEVFLPAFSIDRTPVTNAEFAEFLNAVGPRNAKGERLYDDDDADARIHLKDGRWRADPGVERHPVVEVSFRGAVQYCARSGKRLPSEAEWEKAARGTDGRRYPWGNEAPDASRARFGAAYNATVPVGSYPKGASAYG
;
A
#
# COMPACT_ATOMS: atom_id res chain seq x y z
N MET A 1 -9.32 0.27 -6.99
CA MET A 1 -8.41 -0.60 -6.21
C MET A 1 -7.50 0.26 -5.34
N ILE A 2 -7.67 0.20 -4.02
CA ILE A 2 -6.81 0.91 -3.06
C ILE A 2 -5.52 0.10 -2.93
N ARG A 3 -4.38 0.64 -3.37
CA ARG A 3 -3.06 0.07 -3.07
C ARG A 3 -2.65 0.60 -1.70
N ALA A 4 -2.75 -0.23 -0.67
CA ALA A 4 -2.38 0.15 0.69
C ALA A 4 -0.86 0.36 0.77
N ALA A 5 -0.44 1.62 0.87
CA ALA A 5 0.83 1.99 1.47
C ALA A 5 0.53 2.45 2.90
N ILE A 6 1.49 2.36 3.83
CA ILE A 6 1.18 2.50 5.26
C ILE A 6 2.24 3.34 5.99
N VAL A 7 1.80 4.30 6.81
CA VAL A 7 2.64 5.23 7.57
C VAL A 7 2.66 4.90 9.07
N HIS A 8 3.83 4.91 9.69
CA HIS A 8 4.00 4.70 11.14
C HIS A 8 3.89 6.02 11.91
N ALA A 9 3.26 6.00 13.08
CA ALA A 9 3.26 7.11 14.03
C ALA A 9 4.07 6.70 15.28
N LEU A 10 4.97 7.57 15.73
CA LEU A 10 5.74 7.36 16.97
C LEU A 10 4.86 7.63 18.19
N ALA A 11 4.20 6.62 18.74
CA ALA A 11 3.67 6.66 20.10
C ALA A 11 3.59 5.25 20.72
N GLY A 12 4.22 5.08 21.88
CA GLY A 12 4.37 3.80 22.57
C GLY A 12 3.07 3.24 23.16
N LEU A 13 2.80 1.96 22.86
CA LEU A 13 1.83 1.07 23.50
C LEU A 13 2.41 -0.37 23.48
N PRO A 14 2.02 -1.27 24.41
CA PRO A 14 2.70 -2.54 24.62
C PRO A 14 2.42 -3.55 23.50
N LEU A 15 3.44 -4.39 23.23
CA LEU A 15 3.48 -5.38 22.14
C LEU A 15 2.33 -6.40 22.23
N ALA A 16 1.27 -6.18 21.44
CA ALA A 16 0.64 -7.30 20.75
C ALA A 16 1.61 -7.77 19.66
N GLN A 17 1.81 -9.08 19.52
CA GLN A 17 2.69 -9.69 18.51
C GLN A 17 2.55 -8.97 17.17
N ALA A 18 3.55 -8.16 16.83
CA ALA A 18 3.59 -7.47 15.56
C ALA A 18 3.72 -8.55 14.49
N LEU A 19 2.75 -8.61 13.57
CA LEU A 19 2.98 -9.25 12.28
C LEU A 19 4.32 -8.72 11.76
N ALA A 20 5.17 -9.59 11.21
CA ALA A 20 6.50 -9.21 10.74
C ALA A 20 6.36 -7.99 9.81
N ALA A 21 6.75 -6.82 10.30
CA ALA A 21 6.48 -5.57 9.60
C ALA A 21 7.29 -5.56 8.29
N ALA A 22 6.61 -5.38 7.15
CA ALA A 22 7.26 -5.09 5.88
C ALA A 22 8.33 -3.98 6.06
N PRO A 23 9.48 -4.07 5.37
CA PRO A 23 10.51 -3.04 5.49
C PRO A 23 9.91 -1.67 5.15
N VAL A 24 10.13 -0.70 6.01
CA VAL A 24 9.73 0.69 5.80
C VAL A 24 10.84 1.49 5.14
N VAL A 25 10.46 2.58 4.48
CA VAL A 25 11.39 3.61 4.00
C VAL A 25 11.05 4.95 4.65
N GLU A 26 12.08 5.69 5.02
CA GLU A 26 11.96 7.01 5.62
C GLU A 26 11.86 8.08 4.52
N VAL A 27 10.83 8.91 4.59
CA VAL A 27 10.64 10.07 3.72
C VAL A 27 10.95 11.33 4.56
N PRO A 28 12.05 12.05 4.27
CA PRO A 28 12.44 13.22 5.05
C PRO A 28 11.40 14.33 5.03
N ALA A 29 11.34 15.11 6.11
CA ALA A 29 10.58 16.34 6.15
C ALA A 29 11.03 17.30 5.04
N GLY A 30 10.11 18.10 4.52
CA GLY A 30 10.45 19.14 3.55
C GLY A 30 9.34 19.41 2.54
N VAL A 31 9.57 20.46 1.77
CA VAL A 31 8.71 20.89 0.68
C VAL A 31 8.87 19.97 -0.52
N PHE A 32 7.77 19.66 -1.20
CA PHE A 32 7.78 19.04 -2.52
C PHE A 32 6.68 19.66 -3.39
N ARG A 33 6.80 19.50 -4.72
CA ARG A 33 5.78 19.91 -5.69
C ARG A 33 4.78 18.77 -5.89
N MET A 34 3.56 18.97 -5.43
CA MET A 34 2.43 18.04 -5.62
C MET A 34 1.64 18.43 -6.88
N GLY A 35 1.14 17.44 -7.61
CA GLY A 35 0.36 17.65 -8.83
C GLY A 35 1.20 17.97 -10.06
N SER A 36 0.55 18.38 -11.15
CA SER A 36 1.15 18.60 -12.47
C SER A 36 0.40 19.69 -13.24
N ASP A 37 1.10 20.73 -13.72
CA ASP A 37 0.46 21.80 -14.51
C ASP A 37 0.00 21.36 -15.90
N SER A 38 0.58 20.27 -16.41
CA SER A 38 0.25 19.69 -17.72
C SER A 38 -0.54 18.39 -17.60
N GLY A 39 -1.03 18.06 -16.41
CA GLY A 39 -1.82 16.86 -16.15
C GLY A 39 -3.31 17.02 -16.49
N PRO A 40 -4.11 15.99 -16.19
CA PRO A 40 -5.57 16.07 -16.07
C PRO A 40 -6.06 17.23 -15.18
N GLU A 41 -7.36 17.54 -15.22
CA GLU A 41 -7.95 18.64 -14.43
C GLU A 41 -7.83 18.43 -12.92
N ASP A 42 -7.99 17.20 -12.45
CA ASP A 42 -7.88 16.80 -11.04
C ASP A 42 -6.43 16.69 -10.53
N GLU A 43 -5.43 16.84 -11.41
CA GLU A 43 -4.00 16.90 -11.04
C GLU A 43 -3.43 18.33 -11.06
N ARG A 44 -4.24 19.33 -11.46
CA ARG A 44 -3.83 20.73 -11.66
C ARG A 44 -4.37 21.67 -10.57
N PRO A 45 -3.70 22.81 -10.32
CA PRO A 45 -2.34 23.15 -10.72
C PRO A 45 -1.31 22.41 -9.85
N ALA A 46 -0.04 22.41 -10.25
CA ALA A 46 1.01 21.96 -9.34
C ALA A 46 1.30 23.02 -8.28
N TYR A 47 1.46 22.61 -7.03
CA TYR A 47 1.70 23.53 -5.90
C TYR A 47 2.66 22.94 -4.87
N GLU A 48 3.25 23.81 -4.05
CA GLU A 48 4.19 23.40 -3.00
C GLU A 48 3.46 22.96 -1.73
N VAL A 49 3.88 21.81 -1.19
CA VAL A 49 3.36 21.25 0.06
C VAL A 49 4.53 20.93 0.97
N PHE A 50 4.50 21.43 2.21
CA PHE A 50 5.42 20.98 3.27
C PHE A 50 4.83 19.76 3.96
N LEU A 51 5.62 18.70 4.08
CA LEU A 51 5.28 17.53 4.90
C LEU A 51 6.34 17.32 5.98
N PRO A 52 5.95 16.96 7.22
CA PRO A 52 6.89 16.44 8.22
C PRO A 52 7.52 15.12 7.74
N ALA A 53 8.54 14.64 8.44
CA ALA A 53 9.11 13.33 8.15
C ALA A 53 8.09 12.24 8.48
N PHE A 54 8.05 11.19 7.67
CA PHE A 54 7.20 10.03 7.88
C PHE A 54 7.86 8.78 7.28
N SER A 55 7.52 7.61 7.80
CA SER A 55 7.91 6.34 7.20
C SER A 55 6.77 5.80 6.37
N ILE A 56 7.04 5.08 5.28
CA ILE A 56 6.03 4.36 4.51
C ILE A 56 6.48 2.93 4.22
N ASP A 57 5.56 1.97 4.21
CA ASP A 57 5.88 0.59 3.82
C ASP A 57 6.47 0.55 2.39
N ARG A 58 7.62 -0.11 2.22
CA ARG A 58 8.31 -0.23 0.92
C ARG A 58 7.49 -0.99 -0.12
N THR A 59 6.64 -1.90 0.34
CA THR A 59 5.78 -2.72 -0.50
C THR A 59 4.34 -2.68 -0.02
N PRO A 60 3.35 -2.88 -0.89
CA PRO A 60 1.98 -3.09 -0.44
C PRO A 60 1.86 -4.30 0.49
N VAL A 61 0.84 -4.29 1.34
CA VAL A 61 0.47 -5.43 2.19
C VAL A 61 0.21 -6.66 1.34
N THR A 62 0.74 -7.80 1.75
CA THR A 62 0.59 -9.09 1.08
C THR A 62 -0.67 -9.84 1.50
N ASN A 63 -1.10 -10.80 0.67
CA ASN A 63 -2.19 -11.70 1.02
C ASN A 63 -1.92 -12.46 2.33
N ALA A 64 -0.69 -12.90 2.57
CA ALA A 64 -0.32 -13.60 3.80
C ALA A 64 -0.48 -12.73 5.06
N GLU A 65 0.03 -11.50 5.02
CA GLU A 65 -0.10 -10.55 6.14
C GLU A 65 -1.57 -10.18 6.40
N PHE A 66 -2.35 -9.96 5.34
CA PHE A 66 -3.77 -9.64 5.51
C PHE A 66 -4.59 -10.85 5.99
N ALA A 67 -4.22 -12.08 5.59
CA ALA A 67 -4.83 -13.30 6.11
C ALA A 67 -4.58 -13.47 7.62
N GLU A 68 -3.40 -13.11 8.12
CA GLU A 68 -3.11 -13.07 9.57
C GLU A 68 -4.02 -12.06 10.29
N PHE A 69 -4.25 -10.89 9.71
CA PHE A 69 -5.24 -9.93 10.22
C PHE A 69 -6.66 -10.51 10.24
N LEU A 70 -7.11 -11.13 9.14
CA LEU A 70 -8.44 -11.76 9.06
C LEU A 70 -8.62 -12.89 10.07
N ASN A 71 -7.56 -13.63 10.41
CA ASN A 71 -7.61 -14.64 11.47
C ASN A 71 -7.85 -14.03 12.86
N ALA A 72 -7.49 -12.77 13.08
CA ALA A 72 -7.71 -12.08 14.34
C ALA A 72 -9.07 -11.40 14.44
N VAL A 73 -9.65 -10.94 13.32
CA VAL A 73 -10.85 -10.08 13.33
C VAL A 73 -12.02 -10.55 12.45
N GLY A 74 -11.79 -11.49 11.54
CA GLY A 74 -12.76 -11.90 10.52
C GLY A 74 -12.88 -10.93 9.34
N PRO A 75 -13.67 -11.27 8.29
CA PRO A 75 -13.84 -10.46 7.08
C PRO A 75 -14.78 -9.26 7.26
N ARG A 76 -15.44 -9.17 8.42
CA ARG A 76 -16.37 -8.09 8.78
C ARG A 76 -16.06 -7.60 10.19
N ASN A 77 -16.25 -6.31 10.44
CA ASN A 77 -16.08 -5.78 11.79
C ASN A 77 -17.33 -5.97 12.67
N ALA A 78 -17.27 -5.53 13.92
CA ALA A 78 -18.37 -5.64 14.89
C ALA A 78 -19.68 -4.94 14.48
N LYS A 79 -19.63 -4.02 13.50
CA LYS A 79 -20.81 -3.36 12.92
C LYS A 79 -21.34 -4.07 11.68
N GLY A 80 -20.75 -5.20 11.29
CA GLY A 80 -21.08 -5.93 10.07
C GLY A 80 -20.51 -5.31 8.78
N GLU A 81 -19.72 -4.23 8.88
CA GLU A 81 -19.08 -3.61 7.71
C GLU A 81 -18.01 -4.55 7.17
N ARG A 82 -17.98 -4.70 5.85
CA ARG A 82 -17.00 -5.53 5.15
C ARG A 82 -15.60 -4.95 5.25
N LEU A 83 -14.64 -5.74 5.70
CA LEU A 83 -13.21 -5.44 5.69
C LEU A 83 -12.52 -6.05 4.45
N TYR A 84 -13.03 -7.19 4.01
CA TYR A 84 -12.52 -7.96 2.88
C TYR A 84 -13.69 -8.59 2.10
N ASP A 85 -13.63 -8.55 0.78
CA ASP A 85 -14.63 -9.16 -0.11
C ASP A 85 -14.33 -10.65 -0.30
N ASP A 86 -14.61 -11.44 0.73
CA ASP A 86 -14.33 -12.87 0.76
C ASP A 86 -15.22 -13.71 -0.17
N ASP A 87 -16.33 -13.16 -0.63
CA ASP A 87 -17.31 -13.78 -1.52
C ASP A 87 -17.16 -13.36 -3.00
N ASP A 88 -16.19 -12.49 -3.32
CA ASP A 88 -15.87 -12.16 -4.71
C ASP A 88 -15.00 -13.25 -5.37
N ALA A 89 -15.20 -13.48 -6.67
CA ALA A 89 -14.43 -14.47 -7.44
C ALA A 89 -12.93 -14.10 -7.56
N ASP A 90 -12.59 -12.83 -7.35
CA ASP A 90 -11.23 -12.30 -7.38
C ASP A 90 -10.52 -12.34 -6.02
N ALA A 91 -11.22 -12.77 -4.96
CA ALA A 91 -10.64 -12.98 -3.64
C ALA A 91 -9.46 -13.96 -3.69
N ARG A 92 -8.38 -13.64 -2.97
CA ARG A 92 -7.14 -14.46 -2.90
C ARG A 92 -6.83 -14.99 -1.51
N ILE A 93 -7.77 -14.80 -0.59
CA ILE A 93 -7.71 -15.25 0.80
C ILE A 93 -9.02 -15.95 1.10
N HIS A 94 -8.95 -17.20 1.51
CA HIS A 94 -10.11 -18.04 1.75
C HIS A 94 -10.04 -18.71 3.12
N LEU A 95 -11.21 -18.93 3.73
CA LEU A 95 -11.33 -19.70 4.96
C LEU A 95 -11.16 -21.19 4.64
N LYS A 96 -10.08 -21.80 5.14
CA LYS A 96 -9.78 -23.23 4.98
C LYS A 96 -9.44 -23.82 6.34
N ASP A 97 -10.16 -24.87 6.74
CA ASP A 97 -10.00 -25.55 8.04
C ASP A 97 -10.08 -24.58 9.23
N GLY A 98 -11.06 -23.66 9.19
CA GLY A 98 -11.27 -22.67 10.25
C GLY A 98 -10.23 -21.55 10.31
N ARG A 99 -9.34 -21.43 9.31
CA ARG A 99 -8.32 -20.39 9.24
C ARG A 99 -8.32 -19.69 7.88
N TRP A 100 -8.30 -18.35 7.88
CA TRP A 100 -8.07 -17.54 6.69
C TRP A 100 -6.65 -17.76 6.19
N ARG A 101 -6.52 -18.13 4.91
CA ARG A 101 -5.25 -18.43 4.26
C ARG A 101 -5.23 -17.80 2.88
N ALA A 102 -4.11 -17.15 2.56
CA ALA A 102 -3.82 -16.79 1.17
C ALA A 102 -3.82 -18.05 0.30
N ASP A 103 -4.28 -17.92 -0.94
CA ASP A 103 -4.23 -19.03 -1.88
C ASP A 103 -2.79 -19.40 -2.26
N PRO A 104 -2.53 -20.70 -2.55
CA PRO A 104 -1.19 -21.15 -2.91
C PRO A 104 -0.60 -20.38 -4.09
N GLY A 105 0.62 -19.89 -3.93
CA GLY A 105 1.38 -19.19 -4.97
C GLY A 105 1.14 -17.67 -5.04
N VAL A 106 0.17 -17.13 -4.27
CA VAL A 106 -0.10 -15.68 -4.21
C VAL A 106 0.09 -15.09 -2.82
N GLU A 107 0.74 -15.82 -1.92
CA GLU A 107 0.96 -15.43 -0.52
C GLU A 107 1.70 -14.09 -0.41
N ARG A 108 2.72 -13.88 -1.27
CA ARG A 108 3.50 -12.64 -1.34
C ARG A 108 3.01 -11.64 -2.37
N HIS A 109 1.86 -11.88 -3.00
CA HIS A 109 1.25 -10.89 -3.88
C HIS A 109 0.55 -9.82 -3.04
N PRO A 110 0.44 -8.58 -3.54
CA PRO A 110 -0.32 -7.55 -2.84
C PRO A 110 -1.77 -8.01 -2.66
N VAL A 111 -2.32 -7.78 -1.48
CA VAL A 111 -3.72 -8.08 -1.19
C VAL A 111 -4.64 -7.20 -2.05
N VAL A 112 -5.69 -7.83 -2.57
CA VAL A 112 -6.77 -7.20 -3.35
C VAL A 112 -8.10 -7.40 -2.62
N GLU A 113 -9.21 -6.85 -3.12
CA GLU A 113 -10.54 -7.01 -2.49
C GLU A 113 -10.63 -6.52 -1.02
N VAL A 114 -9.74 -5.59 -0.65
CA VAL A 114 -9.77 -4.93 0.66
C VAL A 114 -10.59 -3.65 0.57
N SER A 115 -11.58 -3.50 1.46
CA SER A 115 -12.36 -2.26 1.55
C SER A 115 -11.51 -1.14 2.18
N PHE A 116 -11.90 0.13 1.98
CA PHE A 116 -11.24 1.25 2.68
C PHE A 116 -11.26 1.06 4.21
N ARG A 117 -12.39 0.56 4.75
CA ARG A 117 -12.50 0.25 6.19
C ARG A 117 -11.56 -0.88 6.60
N GLY A 118 -11.42 -1.91 5.78
CA GLY A 118 -10.45 -2.99 5.97
C GLY A 118 -9.03 -2.48 6.05
N ALA A 119 -8.63 -1.64 5.08
CA ALA A 119 -7.29 -1.06 5.04
C ALA A 119 -7.00 -0.18 6.27
N VAL A 120 -7.95 0.66 6.69
CA VAL A 120 -7.82 1.49 7.90
C VAL A 120 -7.67 0.63 9.16
N GLN A 121 -8.51 -0.40 9.32
CA GLN A 121 -8.45 -1.27 10.50
C GLN A 121 -7.17 -2.12 10.53
N TYR A 122 -6.72 -2.62 9.38
CA TYR A 122 -5.44 -3.31 9.26
C TYR A 122 -4.28 -2.43 9.72
N CYS A 123 -4.23 -1.19 9.22
CA CYS A 123 -3.21 -0.23 9.61
C CYS A 123 -3.24 0.03 11.12
N ALA A 124 -4.41 0.35 11.67
CA ALA A 124 -4.57 0.62 13.10
C ALA A 124 -4.14 -0.57 13.97
N ARG A 125 -4.47 -1.80 13.57
CA ARG A 125 -4.04 -3.01 14.28
C ARG A 125 -2.55 -3.27 14.22
N SER A 126 -1.90 -2.77 13.17
CA SER A 126 -0.45 -2.88 12.98
C SER A 126 0.32 -1.72 13.62
N GLY A 127 -0.34 -0.81 14.33
CA GLY A 127 0.30 0.39 14.90
C GLY A 127 0.64 1.45 13.84
N LYS A 128 -0.08 1.45 12.72
CA LYS A 128 0.17 2.31 11.55
C LYS A 128 -1.11 3.04 11.09
N ARG A 129 -1.03 3.81 10.00
CA ARG A 129 -2.16 4.50 9.33
C ARG A 129 -2.02 4.51 7.81
N LEU A 130 -3.10 4.79 7.08
CA LEU A 130 -2.98 5.11 5.66
C LEU A 130 -2.21 6.43 5.46
N PRO A 131 -1.42 6.58 4.37
CA PRO A 131 -0.83 7.85 3.97
C PRO A 131 -1.94 8.81 3.54
N SER A 132 -1.68 10.10 3.70
CA SER A 132 -2.42 11.09 2.91
C SER A 132 -2.03 10.98 1.44
N GLU A 133 -2.82 11.57 0.55
CA GLU A 133 -2.48 11.65 -0.87
C GLU A 133 -1.14 12.37 -1.10
N ALA A 134 -0.89 13.46 -0.38
CA ALA A 134 0.36 14.20 -0.45
C ALA A 134 1.58 13.37 0.02
N GLU A 135 1.44 12.59 1.09
CA GLU A 135 2.48 11.66 1.54
C GLU A 135 2.75 10.57 0.50
N TRP A 136 1.67 10.02 -0.08
CA TRP A 136 1.79 9.01 -1.12
C TRP A 136 2.51 9.55 -2.36
N GLU A 137 2.13 10.74 -2.84
CA GLU A 137 2.79 11.36 -3.99
C GLU A 137 4.24 11.70 -3.69
N LYS A 138 4.55 12.29 -2.53
CA LYS A 138 5.94 12.58 -2.15
C LYS A 138 6.77 11.32 -2.10
N ALA A 139 6.28 10.25 -1.47
CA ALA A 139 6.98 8.97 -1.38
C ALA A 139 7.23 8.33 -2.76
N ALA A 140 6.28 8.45 -3.68
CA ALA A 140 6.39 7.91 -5.03
C ALA A 140 7.29 8.77 -5.93
N ARG A 141 7.11 10.10 -5.92
CA ARG A 141 7.75 11.04 -6.86
C ARG A 141 9.10 11.55 -6.38
N GLY A 142 9.27 11.81 -5.08
CA GLY A 142 10.39 12.59 -4.58
C GLY A 142 10.19 14.10 -4.77
N THR A 143 11.28 14.86 -4.76
CA THR A 143 11.26 16.33 -4.71
C THR A 143 11.81 17.00 -5.99
N ASP A 144 12.25 16.24 -6.98
CA ASP A 144 12.95 16.74 -8.18
C ASP A 144 12.05 16.88 -9.42
N GLY A 145 10.73 16.70 -9.26
CA GLY A 145 9.76 16.89 -10.35
C GLY A 145 9.77 15.79 -11.41
N ARG A 146 10.34 14.61 -11.13
CA ARG A 146 10.30 13.47 -12.06
C ARG A 146 8.89 13.01 -12.41
N ARG A 147 8.73 12.45 -13.62
CA ARG A 147 7.46 11.94 -14.14
C ARG A 147 7.02 10.63 -13.48
N TYR A 148 7.96 9.72 -13.23
CA TYR A 148 7.73 8.41 -12.64
C TYR A 148 8.64 8.21 -11.43
N PRO A 149 8.36 7.23 -10.53
CA PRO A 149 9.20 7.00 -9.36
C PRO A 149 10.70 6.83 -9.68
N TRP A 150 10.99 6.14 -10.78
CA TRP A 150 12.34 5.84 -11.26
C TRP A 150 12.97 6.94 -12.14
N GLY A 151 12.28 8.06 -12.40
CA GLY A 151 12.77 9.16 -13.25
C GLY A 151 11.83 9.50 -14.41
N ASN A 152 12.41 9.89 -15.55
CA ASN A 152 11.65 10.41 -16.70
C ASN A 152 11.56 9.42 -17.88
N GLU A 153 12.26 8.29 -17.80
CA GLU A 153 12.20 7.23 -18.81
C GLU A 153 10.82 6.59 -18.88
N ALA A 154 10.41 6.25 -20.10
CA ALA A 154 9.12 5.60 -20.34
C ALA A 154 8.98 4.29 -19.53
N PRO A 155 7.76 3.95 -19.07
CA PRO A 155 7.52 2.70 -18.35
C PRO A 155 7.83 1.48 -19.22
N ASP A 156 8.45 0.47 -18.61
CA ASP A 156 8.68 -0.83 -19.23
C ASP A 156 8.48 -1.97 -18.22
N ALA A 157 8.44 -3.20 -18.74
CA ALA A 157 8.18 -4.40 -17.96
C ALA A 157 9.26 -4.72 -16.90
N SER A 158 10.41 -4.05 -16.89
CA SER A 158 11.43 -4.19 -15.86
C SER A 158 11.21 -3.26 -14.65
N ARG A 159 10.34 -2.25 -14.78
CA ARG A 159 10.10 -1.22 -13.76
C ARG A 159 8.72 -1.28 -13.13
N ALA A 160 7.70 -1.78 -13.85
CA ALA A 160 6.36 -1.87 -13.30
C ALA A 160 5.51 -2.94 -13.97
N ARG A 161 4.47 -3.40 -13.26
CA ARG A 161 3.37 -4.18 -13.86
C ARG A 161 2.27 -3.22 -14.31
N PHE A 162 2.11 -3.07 -15.62
CA PHE A 162 1.03 -2.27 -16.24
C PHE A 162 0.54 -2.96 -17.52
N GLY A 163 -0.66 -2.60 -17.98
CA GLY A 163 -1.27 -3.19 -19.20
C GLY A 163 -1.63 -4.68 -19.09
N ALA A 164 -1.68 -5.23 -17.88
CA ALA A 164 -2.02 -6.63 -17.63
C ALA A 164 -3.52 -6.83 -17.38
N ALA A 165 -3.98 -8.08 -17.49
CA ALA A 165 -5.33 -8.46 -17.10
C ALA A 165 -5.66 -8.08 -15.64
N TYR A 166 -6.94 -7.89 -15.35
CA TYR A 166 -7.41 -7.63 -13.99
C TYR A 166 -6.89 -8.71 -13.03
N ASN A 167 -6.53 -8.28 -11.80
CA ASN A 167 -6.03 -9.15 -10.74
C ASN A 167 -4.74 -9.96 -11.08
N ALA A 168 -4.08 -9.66 -12.20
CA ALA A 168 -2.80 -10.28 -12.56
C ALA A 168 -1.63 -9.58 -11.85
N THR A 169 -1.65 -9.62 -10.51
CA THR A 169 -0.59 -9.05 -9.67
C THR A 169 0.69 -9.89 -9.75
N VAL A 170 1.80 -9.37 -9.19
CA VAL A 170 3.07 -10.10 -9.04
C VAL A 170 3.48 -10.06 -7.57
N PRO A 171 4.43 -10.91 -7.14
CA PRO A 171 4.96 -10.80 -5.80
C PRO A 171 5.49 -9.39 -5.51
N VAL A 172 5.30 -8.93 -4.28
CA VAL A 172 5.86 -7.65 -3.86
C VAL A 172 7.38 -7.66 -3.99
N GLY A 173 7.97 -6.52 -4.36
CA GLY A 173 9.42 -6.40 -4.59
C GLY A 173 9.90 -6.91 -5.96
N SER A 174 9.02 -7.34 -6.87
CA SER A 174 9.42 -7.80 -8.21
C SER A 174 10.08 -6.75 -9.11
N TYR A 175 9.96 -5.46 -8.80
CA TYR A 175 10.46 -4.37 -9.65
C TYR A 175 11.44 -3.44 -8.91
N PRO A 176 12.64 -3.89 -8.54
CA PRO A 176 13.61 -3.04 -7.87
C PRO A 176 14.06 -1.84 -8.73
N LYS A 177 14.03 -1.96 -10.06
CA LYS A 177 14.31 -0.84 -10.99
C LYS A 177 13.17 0.19 -11.08
N GLY A 178 12.02 -0.13 -10.48
CA GLY A 178 10.86 0.75 -10.37
C GLY A 178 10.77 1.52 -9.06
N ALA A 179 11.76 1.35 -8.18
CA ALA A 179 11.84 2.04 -6.89
C ALA A 179 11.80 3.57 -7.06
N SER A 180 11.24 4.26 -6.06
CA SER A 180 11.35 5.72 -5.96
C SER A 180 12.74 6.14 -5.46
N ALA A 181 12.97 7.45 -5.32
CA ALA A 181 14.18 7.97 -4.68
C ALA A 181 14.38 7.48 -3.23
N TYR A 182 13.30 7.04 -2.56
CA TYR A 182 13.32 6.61 -1.17
C TYR A 182 13.43 5.09 -1.00
N GLY A 183 13.23 4.31 -2.07
CA GLY A 183 13.32 2.85 -2.09
C GLY A 183 11.98 2.16 -2.33
#